data_AF-A0A7S0IRH3-F1
#
_entry.id   AF-A0A7S0IRH3-F1
#
_cell.length_a   1.000
_cell.length_b   1.000
_cell.length_c   1.000
_cell.angle_alpha   90.00
_cell.angle_beta   90.00
_cell.angle_gamma   90.00
#
_symmetry.space_group_name_H-M   'P 1'
#
loop_
_entity.id
_entity.type
_entity.pdbx_description
1 polymer ?
#
loop_
_entity_poly.entity_id
_entity_poly.type
_entity_poly.pdbx_seq_one_letter_code
_entity_poly.pdbx_strand_id
1 'polypeptide(L)'
;LIIDTQHFRGNFPESVLVEACDAPDASTSALLDDGSTSAVLWKQLLPRSRLRADSVHRFAADQLAQIGRATHVRVSIFPDGGLMRVRAFGRAEAPMPTEQPEAAGDGAPA
;
A
#
# COMPACT_ATOMS: atom_id res chain seq x y z
N LEU A 1 4.48 -0.14 -10.85
CA LEU A 1 3.82 -1.21 -10.08
C LEU A 1 3.91 -2.51 -10.88
N ILE A 2 4.17 -3.65 -10.23
CA ILE A 2 4.17 -4.96 -10.90
C ILE A 2 3.19 -5.90 -10.21
N ILE A 3 2.33 -6.54 -11.01
CA ILE A 3 1.40 -7.60 -10.59
C ILE A 3 1.75 -8.86 -11.37
N ASP A 4 2.14 -9.91 -10.67
CA ASP A 4 2.65 -11.14 -11.24
C ASP A 4 1.67 -12.29 -11.02
N THR A 5 1.20 -12.90 -12.11
CA THR A 5 0.33 -14.09 -12.12
C THR A 5 1.05 -15.31 -12.68
N GLN A 6 2.39 -15.30 -12.80
CA GLN A 6 3.16 -16.47 -13.24
C GLN A 6 2.79 -17.71 -12.43
N HIS A 7 2.73 -18.85 -13.11
CA HIS A 7 2.29 -20.15 -12.61
C HIS A 7 0.79 -20.29 -12.29
N PHE A 8 0.04 -19.19 -12.20
CA PHE A 8 -1.42 -19.21 -12.10
C PHE A 8 -2.04 -19.26 -13.50
N ARG A 9 -2.23 -20.48 -14.03
CA ARG A 9 -2.78 -20.72 -15.38
C ARG A 9 -4.30 -20.83 -15.42
N GLY A 10 -4.92 -21.32 -14.35
CA GLY A 10 -6.37 -21.53 -14.26
C GLY A 10 -7.05 -20.83 -13.08
N ASN A 11 -6.28 -20.41 -12.07
CA ASN A 11 -6.77 -19.79 -10.82
C ASN A 11 -6.14 -18.40 -10.59
N PHE A 12 -5.87 -17.67 -11.67
CA PHE A 12 -5.48 -16.26 -11.58
C PHE A 12 -6.75 -15.40 -11.47
N PRO A 13 -6.69 -14.26 -10.76
CA PRO A 13 -7.82 -13.35 -10.71
C PRO A 13 -8.08 -12.69 -12.06
N GLU A 14 -9.35 -12.45 -12.39
CA GLU A 14 -9.73 -11.76 -13.62
C GLU A 14 -9.21 -10.32 -13.64
N SER A 15 -9.24 -9.66 -12.48
CA SER A 15 -8.84 -8.27 -12.36
C SER A 15 -8.27 -7.94 -10.98
N VAL A 16 -7.54 -6.83 -10.93
CA VAL A 16 -6.94 -6.28 -9.72
C VAL A 16 -7.24 -4.79 -9.60
N LEU A 17 -7.49 -4.33 -8.38
CA LEU A 17 -7.54 -2.93 -7.96
C LEU A 17 -6.40 -2.72 -6.96
N VAL A 18 -5.65 -1.63 -7.11
CA VAL A 18 -4.63 -1.26 -6.13
C VAL A 18 -4.94 0.11 -5.58
N GLU A 19 -4.98 0.19 -4.26
CA GLU A 19 -5.20 1.41 -3.50
C GLU A 19 -4.04 1.62 -2.54
N ALA A 20 -3.87 2.85 -2.08
CA ALA A 20 -2.89 3.19 -1.07
C ALA A 20 -3.37 4.34 -0.22
N CYS A 21 -2.86 4.42 1.00
CA CYS A 21 -3.19 5.46 1.96
C CYS A 21 -1.93 5.93 2.70
N ASP A 22 -2.03 7.14 3.23
CA ASP A 22 -1.05 7.72 4.14
C ASP A 22 -1.66 7.74 5.54
N ALA A 23 -1.37 6.70 6.30
CA ALA A 23 -1.93 6.47 7.63
C ALA A 23 -0.86 5.81 8.52
N PRO A 24 0.20 6.54 8.93
CA PRO A 24 1.32 5.98 9.70
C PRO A 24 0.89 5.44 11.06
N ASP A 25 -0.12 6.06 11.69
CA ASP A 25 -0.58 5.73 13.05
C ASP A 25 -1.87 4.89 13.06
N ALA A 26 -2.32 4.42 11.89
CA ALA A 26 -3.54 3.60 11.82
C ALA A 26 -3.34 2.22 12.45
N SER A 27 -4.30 1.79 13.25
CA SER A 27 -4.34 0.42 13.75
C SER A 27 -4.64 -0.56 12.62
N THR A 28 -4.20 -1.81 12.78
CA THR A 28 -4.54 -2.90 11.85
C THR A 28 -6.05 -3.05 11.65
N SER A 29 -6.85 -2.88 12.71
CA SER A 29 -8.32 -2.95 12.61
C SER A 29 -8.88 -1.83 11.73
N ALA A 30 -8.36 -0.61 11.83
CA ALA A 30 -8.79 0.51 10.99
C ALA A 30 -8.40 0.31 9.51
N LEU A 31 -7.24 -0.32 9.25
CA LEU A 31 -6.76 -0.64 7.90
C LEU A 31 -7.56 -1.75 7.20
N LEU A 32 -8.16 -2.67 7.98
CA LEU A 32 -8.94 -3.80 7.48
C LEU A 32 -10.45 -3.53 7.40
N ASP A 33 -10.94 -2.42 7.96
CA ASP A 33 -12.35 -2.03 7.84
C ASP A 33 -12.72 -1.75 6.37
N ASP A 34 -13.78 -2.40 5.89
CA ASP A 34 -14.21 -2.43 4.50
C ASP A 34 -15.25 -1.34 4.16
N GLY A 35 -15.61 -0.47 5.12
CA GLY A 35 -16.33 0.77 4.81
C GLY A 35 -17.48 1.13 5.75
N SER A 36 -17.69 0.43 6.86
CA SER A 36 -18.72 0.88 7.83
C SER A 36 -18.20 1.92 8.81
N THR A 37 -16.89 1.93 9.12
CA THR A 37 -16.31 2.83 10.14
C THR A 37 -14.89 3.27 9.81
N SER A 38 -14.38 2.97 8.60
CA SER A 38 -12.97 3.16 8.31
C SER A 38 -12.59 4.64 8.31
N ALA A 39 -11.75 5.04 9.25
CA ALA A 39 -11.13 6.36 9.28
C ALA A 39 -10.04 6.52 8.20
N VAL A 40 -9.67 5.45 7.50
CA VAL A 40 -8.58 5.44 6.54
C VAL A 40 -9.07 5.79 5.14
N LEU A 41 -8.57 6.89 4.59
CA LEU A 41 -8.87 7.31 3.22
C LEU A 41 -7.99 6.54 2.22
N TRP A 42 -8.53 5.46 1.67
CA TRP A 42 -7.91 4.73 0.56
C TRP A 42 -8.04 5.51 -0.74
N LYS A 43 -6.90 5.80 -1.39
CA LYS A 43 -6.84 6.43 -2.71
C LYS A 43 -6.55 5.37 -3.75
N GLN A 44 -7.30 5.39 -4.86
CA GLN A 44 -7.06 4.49 -5.98
C GLN A 44 -5.72 4.81 -6.66
N LEU A 45 -4.79 3.86 -6.62
CA LEU A 45 -3.48 3.95 -7.28
C LEU A 45 -3.53 3.37 -8.70
N LEU A 46 -4.15 2.19 -8.86
CA LEU A 46 -4.40 1.53 -10.13
C LEU A 46 -5.89 1.23 -10.22
N PRO A 47 -6.63 1.76 -11.21
CA PRO A 47 -8.04 1.38 -11.43
C PRO A 47 -8.17 -0.12 -11.69
N ARG A 48 -9.39 -0.65 -11.53
CA ARG A 48 -9.67 -2.07 -11.78
C ARG A 48 -9.19 -2.48 -13.17
N SER A 49 -8.14 -3.28 -13.21
CA SER A 49 -7.40 -3.63 -14.41
C SER A 49 -7.43 -5.13 -14.64
N ARG A 50 -7.71 -5.55 -15.88
CA ARG A 50 -7.72 -6.98 -16.24
C ARG A 50 -6.32 -7.57 -16.22
N LEU A 51 -6.24 -8.81 -15.76
CA LEU A 51 -5.03 -9.60 -15.74
C LEU A 51 -5.11 -10.75 -16.76
N ARG A 52 -3.97 -11.34 -17.03
CA ARG A 52 -3.80 -12.52 -17.88
C ARG A 52 -3.20 -13.65 -17.08
N ALA A 53 -3.50 -14.88 -17.48
CA ALA A 53 -2.88 -16.07 -16.92
C ALA A 53 -1.36 -16.03 -17.14
N ASP A 54 -0.60 -16.56 -16.17
CA ASP A 54 0.84 -16.86 -16.33
C ASP A 54 1.68 -15.66 -16.86
N SER A 55 1.43 -14.45 -16.33
CA SER A 55 1.93 -13.21 -16.93
C SER A 55 2.47 -12.22 -15.90
N VAL A 56 3.47 -11.45 -16.30
CA VAL A 56 3.99 -10.30 -15.54
C VAL A 56 3.38 -9.01 -16.06
N HIS A 57 2.57 -8.36 -15.25
CA HIS A 57 1.92 -7.09 -15.59
C HIS A 57 2.73 -5.94 -15.03
N ARG A 58 3.25 -5.09 -15.93
CA ARG A 58 4.03 -3.90 -15.57
C ARG A 58 3.19 -2.67 -15.84
N PHE A 59 2.88 -1.94 -14.77
CA PHE A 59 2.19 -0.65 -14.84
C PHE A 59 3.21 0.46 -14.64
N ALA A 60 3.40 1.29 -15.68
CA ALA A 60 4.28 2.44 -15.70
C ALA A 60 3.67 3.63 -14.93
N ALA A 61 4.48 4.64 -14.62
CA ALA A 61 4.08 5.74 -13.74
C ALA A 61 2.92 6.60 -14.30
N ASP A 62 2.83 6.72 -15.62
CA ASP A 62 1.76 7.40 -16.35
C ASP A 62 0.42 6.65 -16.32
N GLN A 63 0.45 5.35 -16.00
CA GLN A 63 -0.75 4.51 -15.81
C GLN A 63 -1.25 4.50 -14.36
N LEU A 64 -0.53 5.16 -13.45
CA LEU A 64 -0.82 5.19 -12.02
C LEU A 64 -1.30 6.58 -11.60
N ALA A 65 -2.25 6.61 -10.67
CA ALA A 65 -2.67 7.87 -10.08
C ALA A 65 -1.57 8.47 -9.19
N GLN A 66 -1.44 9.79 -9.22
CA GLN A 66 -0.55 10.52 -8.33
C GLN A 66 -1.21 10.69 -6.97
N ILE A 67 -0.93 9.79 -6.04
CA ILE A 67 -1.56 9.75 -4.71
C ILE A 67 -0.77 10.48 -3.60
N GLY A 68 0.48 10.86 -3.90
CA GLY A 68 1.42 11.43 -2.94
C GLY A 68 2.13 10.35 -2.12
N ARG A 69 2.41 10.65 -0.85
CA ARG A 69 2.96 9.70 0.12
C ARG A 69 1.99 8.55 0.37
N ALA A 70 2.54 7.37 0.61
CA ALA A 70 1.78 6.20 1.04
C ALA A 70 2.56 5.41 2.10
N THR A 71 1.87 4.96 3.14
CA THR A 71 2.41 4.06 4.16
C THR A 71 1.89 2.63 3.99
N HIS A 72 0.69 2.48 3.43
CA HIS A 72 0.07 1.17 3.18
C HIS A 72 -0.42 1.05 1.73
N VAL A 73 -0.41 -0.19 1.23
CA VAL A 73 -0.94 -0.55 -0.08
C VAL A 73 -1.94 -1.68 0.10
N ARG A 74 -3.13 -1.53 -0.48
CA ARG A 74 -4.17 -2.54 -0.53
C ARG A 74 -4.29 -3.08 -1.95
N VAL A 75 -4.24 -4.40 -2.07
CA VAL A 75 -4.37 -5.11 -3.34
C VAL A 75 -5.62 -5.97 -3.28
N SER A 76 -6.63 -5.56 -4.02
CA SER A 76 -7.91 -6.26 -4.10
C SER A 76 -7.96 -7.03 -5.41
N ILE A 77 -8.18 -8.33 -5.34
CA ILE A 77 -8.33 -9.21 -6.50
C ILE A 77 -9.80 -9.61 -6.67
N PHE A 78 -10.23 -9.82 -7.91
CA PHE A 78 -11.63 -10.12 -8.20
C PHE A 78 -11.78 -11.21 -9.28
N PRO A 79 -12.78 -12.11 -9.14
CA PRO A 79 -13.58 -12.33 -7.92
C PRO A 79 -12.76 -12.98 -6.80
N ASP A 80 -11.81 -13.83 -7.17
CA ASP A 80 -10.88 -14.55 -6.31
C ASP A 80 -9.69 -15.03 -7.16
N GLY A 81 -8.76 -15.80 -6.57
CA GLY A 81 -7.62 -16.39 -7.27
C GLY A 81 -6.30 -16.16 -6.52
N GLY A 82 -5.19 -16.37 -7.23
CA GLY A 82 -3.86 -16.15 -6.67
C GLY A 82 -3.00 -15.19 -7.49
N LEU A 83 -2.19 -14.43 -6.78
CA LEU A 83 -1.07 -13.67 -7.32
C LEU A 83 0.21 -14.31 -6.85
N MET A 84 1.21 -14.39 -7.73
CA MET A 84 2.54 -14.87 -7.37
C MET A 84 3.31 -13.80 -6.60
N ARG A 85 3.32 -12.56 -7.12
CA ARG A 85 4.01 -11.43 -6.48
C ARG A 85 3.31 -10.11 -6.76
N VAL A 86 3.43 -9.20 -5.80
CA VAL A 86 3.15 -7.78 -5.97
C VAL A 86 4.44 -7.02 -5.68
N ARG A 87 4.80 -6.05 -6.54
CA ARG A 87 5.93 -5.14 -6.27
C ARG A 87 5.47 -3.70 -6.43
N ALA A 88 5.42 -2.99 -5.31
CA ALA A 88 5.27 -1.55 -5.27
C ALA A 88 6.66 -0.91 -5.23
N PHE A 89 6.92 0.03 -6.13
CA PHE A 89 8.17 0.79 -6.17
C PHE A 89 7.83 2.24 -5.84
N GLY A 90 8.67 2.85 -5.03
CA GLY A 90 8.52 4.24 -4.63
C GLY A 90 9.85 4.78 -4.12
N ARG A 91 9.91 6.09 -3.93
CA ARG A 91 11.02 6.73 -3.22
C ARG A 91 10.67 6.78 -1.75
N ALA A 92 11.54 6.25 -0.89
CA ALA A 92 11.37 6.40 0.55
C ALA A 92 11.47 7.88 0.93
N GLU A 93 10.53 8.35 1.75
CA GLU A 93 10.67 9.64 2.42
C GLU A 93 11.74 9.50 3.51
N ALA A 94 12.57 10.52 3.68
CA ALA A 94 13.53 10.52 4.78
C ALA A 94 12.76 10.47 6.12
N PRO A 95 13.24 9.71 7.12
CA PRO A 95 12.62 9.74 8.43
C PRO A 95 12.64 11.18 8.95
N MET A 96 11.50 11.63 9.49
CA MET A 96 11.42 12.92 10.19
C MET A 96 12.47 12.92 11.31
N PRO A 97 13.27 13.99 11.49
CA PRO A 97 14.22 14.06 12.59
C PRO A 97 13.48 13.90 13.92
N THR A 98 13.81 12.84 14.67
CA THR A 98 13.31 12.65 16.03
C THR A 98 13.81 13.80 16.89
N GLU A 99 12.92 14.67 17.36
CA GLU A 99 13.25 15.59 18.45
C GLU A 99 13.69 14.74 19.66
N GLN A 100 14.97 14.84 20.00
CA GLN A 100 15.52 14.24 21.20
C GLN A 100 14.92 14.98 22.40
N PRO A 101 14.36 14.29 23.40
CA PRO A 101 13.92 14.97 24.61
C PRO A 101 15.14 15.63 25.26
N GLU A 102 15.06 16.95 25.41
CA GLU A 102 16.05 17.77 26.10
C GLU A 102 16.37 17.14 27.45
N ALA A 103 17.66 16.85 27.68
CA ALA A 103 18.12 16.25 28.92
C ALA A 103 17.67 17.11 30.10
N ALA A 104 16.81 16.56 30.96
CA ALA A 104 16.40 17.19 32.20
C ALA A 104 17.65 17.56 33.00
N GLY A 105 17.91 18.85 33.11
CA GLY A 105 19.00 19.39 33.93
C GLY A 105 18.82 18.93 35.36
N ASP A 106 19.82 18.21 35.87
CA ASP A 106 19.92 17.82 37.27
C ASP A 106 20.20 19.08 38.11
N GLY A 107 19.13 19.73 38.57
CA GLY A 107 19.18 20.82 39.51
C GLY A 107 19.17 20.28 40.95
N ALA A 108 20.35 19.97 41.49
CA ALA A 108 20.51 19.69 42.91
C ALA A 108 20.51 21.02 43.72
N PRO A 109 19.65 21.19 44.75
CA PRO A 109 19.83 22.27 45.71
C PRO A 109 20.77 21.85 46.85
N ALA A 110 21.50 22.87 47.33
CA ALA A 110 22.52 22.85 48.38
C ALA A 110 21.98 22.58 49.79
#